data_AF-A0A930UTE3-F1
#
_entry.id   AF-A0A930UTE3-F1
#
_cell.length_a   1.000
_cell.length_b   1.000
_cell.length_c   1.000
_cell.angle_alpha   90.00
_cell.angle_beta   90.00
_cell.angle_gamma   90.00
#
_symmetry.space_group_name_H-M   'P 1'
#
loop_
_entity.id
_entity.type
_entity.pdbx_description
1 polymer ?
#
loop_
_entity_poly.entity_id
_entity_poly.type
_entity_poly.pdbx_seq_one_letter_code
_entity_poly.pdbx_strand_id
1 'polypeptide(L)'
;MNSPRSAQKSHSSLEIEAIDPDINTDVAREIMGWQVIEMAWASDQTVPVWHDAKGDPVMSEFSWRPDRDEAQNMQLIERMIDLGYDFDLSLKRDHAIARFVAGHRFGQSLNPDRKLAALEAALEAVRSRPESAS
;
A
#
# COMPACT_ATOMS: atom_id res chain seq x y z
N MET A 1 -60.40 -8.14 0.14
CA MET A 1 -59.29 -9.11 0.05
C MET A 1 -58.12 -8.54 0.84
N ASN A 2 -57.61 -9.31 1.80
CA ASN A 2 -56.60 -8.90 2.79
C ASN A 2 -55.17 -9.00 2.20
N SER A 3 -54.35 -7.98 2.46
CA SER A 3 -52.88 -7.91 2.67
C SER A 3 -52.01 -9.17 2.41
N PRO A 4 -50.75 -9.05 1.93
CA PRO A 4 -49.72 -8.42 2.76
C PRO A 4 -48.62 -7.58 2.10
N ARG A 5 -48.30 -6.53 2.87
CA ARG A 5 -47.00 -5.88 3.10
C ARG A 5 -45.83 -6.87 3.02
N SER A 6 -44.89 -6.67 2.09
CA SER A 6 -43.56 -7.28 2.17
C SER A 6 -42.56 -6.24 2.66
N ALA A 7 -41.96 -6.60 3.79
CA ALA A 7 -40.95 -5.86 4.51
C ALA A 7 -39.59 -5.89 3.81
N GLN A 8 -38.79 -4.87 4.12
CA GLN A 8 -37.33 -4.86 4.27
C GLN A 8 -36.50 -5.76 3.34
N LYS A 9 -35.65 -5.11 2.53
CA LYS A 9 -34.20 -5.33 2.65
C LYS A 9 -33.50 -3.97 2.62
N SER A 10 -33.16 -3.48 3.82
CA SER A 10 -32.03 -2.58 3.98
C SER A 10 -30.80 -3.34 3.53
N HIS A 11 -30.36 -3.11 2.29
CA HIS A 11 -28.97 -3.34 1.96
C HIS A 11 -28.23 -2.10 2.43
N SER A 12 -27.75 -2.19 3.67
CA SER A 12 -26.62 -1.39 4.14
C SER A 12 -25.47 -1.70 3.20
N SER A 13 -25.32 -0.91 2.14
CA SER A 13 -24.09 -0.89 1.37
C SER A 13 -23.03 -0.36 2.32
N LEU A 14 -22.28 -1.28 2.92
CA LEU A 14 -20.97 -0.98 3.43
C LEU A 14 -20.20 -0.38 2.26
N GLU A 15 -20.10 0.95 2.23
CA GLU A 15 -19.11 1.64 1.43
C GLU A 15 -17.77 1.12 1.95
N ILE A 16 -17.28 0.06 1.32
CA ILE A 16 -15.88 -0.30 1.40
C ILE A 16 -15.20 0.90 0.75
N GLU A 17 -14.73 1.85 1.55
CA GLU A 17 -13.80 2.89 1.10
C GLU A 17 -12.74 2.17 0.27
N ALA A 18 -12.82 2.39 -1.03
CA ALA A 18 -11.93 1.82 -2.01
C ALA A 18 -10.59 2.49 -1.75
N ILE A 19 -9.78 1.86 -0.91
CA ILE A 19 -8.37 2.21 -0.82
C ILE A 19 -7.82 1.98 -2.22
N ASP A 20 -7.26 3.05 -2.76
CA ASP A 20 -6.82 3.13 -4.14
C ASP A 20 -5.87 1.95 -4.41
N PRO A 21 -6.26 0.96 -5.24
CA PRO A 21 -5.40 -0.18 -5.56
C PRO A 21 -4.09 0.26 -6.22
N ASP A 22 -3.96 1.53 -6.62
CA ASP A 22 -2.74 2.13 -7.14
C ASP A 22 -1.63 2.20 -6.08
N ILE A 23 -1.90 2.69 -4.86
CA ILE A 23 -0.82 2.96 -3.90
C ILE A 23 -0.11 1.68 -3.41
N ASN A 24 -0.87 0.61 -3.15
CA ASN A 24 -0.28 -0.66 -2.73
C ASN A 24 0.55 -1.28 -3.86
N THR A 25 0.05 -1.19 -5.09
CA THR A 25 0.72 -1.67 -6.30
C THR A 25 2.01 -0.91 -6.55
N ASP A 26 1.97 0.42 -6.44
CA ASP A 26 3.13 1.30 -6.58
C ASP A 26 4.18 0.99 -5.52
N VAL A 27 3.78 0.79 -4.27
CA VAL A 27 4.69 0.39 -3.20
C VAL A 27 5.36 -0.94 -3.52
N ALA A 28 4.60 -1.95 -3.96
CA ALA A 28 5.17 -3.24 -4.34
C ALA A 28 6.19 -3.09 -5.48
N ARG A 29 5.88 -2.30 -6.51
CA ARG A 29 6.74 -2.13 -7.69
C ARG A 29 7.96 -1.26 -7.42
N GLU A 30 7.75 -0.06 -6.90
CA GLU A 30 8.80 0.97 -6.82
C GLU A 30 9.69 0.81 -5.59
N ILE A 31 9.16 0.25 -4.49
CA ILE A 31 9.89 0.15 -3.23
C ILE A 31 10.34 -1.30 -2.98
N MET A 32 9.41 -2.25 -3.09
CA MET A 32 9.75 -3.66 -2.89
C MET A 32 10.49 -4.26 -4.11
N GLY A 33 10.34 -3.64 -5.28
CA GLY A 33 10.93 -4.13 -6.53
C GLY A 33 10.24 -5.38 -7.06
N TRP A 34 8.98 -5.58 -6.69
CA TRP A 34 8.21 -6.77 -7.04
C TRP A 34 7.50 -6.64 -8.38
N GLN A 35 7.22 -7.79 -9.00
CA GLN A 35 6.50 -7.89 -10.27
C GLN A 35 5.34 -8.86 -10.16
N VAL A 36 4.22 -8.55 -10.83
CA VAL A 36 3.08 -9.46 -10.90
C VAL A 36 3.27 -10.42 -12.06
N ILE A 37 3.12 -11.72 -11.79
CA ILE A 37 3.11 -12.78 -12.80
C ILE A 37 1.85 -13.61 -12.60
N GLU A 38 1.12 -13.86 -13.70
CA GLU A 38 -0.02 -14.78 -13.74
C GLU A 38 0.49 -16.21 -13.60
N MET A 39 0.10 -16.90 -12.52
CA MET A 39 0.44 -18.30 -12.28
C MET A 39 -0.77 -19.19 -12.50
N ALA A 40 -0.56 -20.32 -13.18
CA ALA A 40 -1.60 -21.33 -13.30
C ALA A 40 -2.01 -21.85 -11.91
N TRP A 41 -3.30 -21.76 -11.62
CA TRP A 41 -3.95 -22.35 -10.45
C TRP A 41 -4.79 -23.55 -10.89
N ALA A 42 -5.46 -24.21 -9.94
CA ALA A 42 -6.27 -25.39 -10.24
C ALA A 42 -7.21 -25.18 -11.44
N SER A 43 -7.21 -26.14 -12.37
CA SER A 43 -7.94 -26.09 -13.66
C SER A 43 -7.33 -25.10 -14.67
N ASP A 44 -8.16 -24.25 -15.29
CA ASP A 44 -7.84 -23.26 -16.33
C ASP A 44 -7.75 -21.82 -15.77
N GLN A 45 -7.70 -21.67 -14.45
CA GLN A 45 -7.62 -20.37 -13.79
C GLN A 45 -6.18 -19.95 -13.62
N THR A 46 -5.91 -18.66 -13.77
CA THR A 46 -4.65 -18.04 -13.33
C THR A 46 -4.90 -17.13 -12.14
N VAL A 47 -3.89 -17.00 -11.29
CA VAL A 47 -3.91 -16.06 -10.16
C VAL A 47 -2.68 -15.15 -10.29
N PRO A 48 -2.85 -13.82 -10.21
CA PRO A 48 -1.73 -12.90 -10.18
C PRO A 48 -0.98 -13.02 -8.84
N VAL A 49 0.33 -13.19 -8.92
CA VAL A 49 1.22 -13.38 -7.76
C VAL A 49 2.37 -12.38 -7.85
N TRP A 50 2.64 -11.69 -6.74
CA TRP A 50 3.83 -10.88 -6.56
C TRP A 50 5.07 -11.76 -6.46
N HIS A 51 6.09 -11.43 -7.24
CA HIS A 51 7.39 -12.06 -7.23
C HIS A 51 8.47 -11.04 -6.89
N ASP A 52 9.49 -11.46 -6.15
CA ASP A 52 10.62 -10.61 -5.81
C ASP A 52 11.57 -10.40 -7.00
N ALA A 53 12.67 -9.66 -6.79
CA ALA A 53 13.65 -9.38 -7.83
C ALA A 53 14.38 -10.63 -8.37
N LYS A 54 14.31 -11.77 -7.67
CA LYS A 54 14.87 -13.06 -8.12
C LYS A 54 13.86 -13.88 -8.90
N GLY A 55 12.60 -13.46 -8.91
CA GLY A 55 11.49 -14.19 -9.50
C GLY A 55 10.91 -15.23 -8.56
N ASP A 56 11.18 -15.15 -7.26
CA ASP A 56 10.58 -16.05 -6.27
C ASP A 56 9.18 -15.55 -5.89
N PRO A 57 8.15 -16.42 -5.82
CA PRO A 57 6.80 -16.01 -5.46
C PRO A 57 6.75 -15.58 -3.98
N VAL A 58 6.15 -14.42 -3.73
CA VAL A 58 6.01 -13.82 -2.40
C VAL A 58 4.60 -14.07 -1.86
N MET A 59 3.58 -13.59 -2.56
CA MET A 59 2.17 -13.72 -2.18
C MET A 59 1.24 -13.39 -3.35
N SER A 60 -0.05 -13.73 -3.23
CA SER A 60 -1.03 -13.28 -4.22
C SER A 60 -1.09 -11.75 -4.29
N GLU A 61 -1.37 -11.20 -5.47
CA GLU A 61 -1.47 -9.75 -5.67
C GLU A 61 -2.45 -9.11 -4.67
N PHE A 62 -3.59 -9.78 -4.45
CA PHE A 62 -4.66 -9.31 -3.57
C PHE A 62 -4.33 -9.37 -2.07
N SER A 63 -3.29 -10.13 -1.69
CA SER A 63 -2.86 -10.26 -0.30
C SER A 63 -1.96 -9.11 0.15
N TRP A 64 -1.37 -8.36 -0.79
CA TRP A 64 -0.54 -7.20 -0.48
C TRP A 64 -1.41 -5.99 -0.16
N ARG A 65 -1.54 -5.71 1.14
CA ARG A 65 -2.37 -4.69 1.77
C ARG A 65 -1.63 -3.96 2.90
N PRO A 66 -0.47 -3.32 2.64
CA PRO A 66 0.28 -2.57 3.66
C PRO A 66 -0.46 -1.32 4.18
N ASP A 67 -1.51 -0.89 3.48
CA ASP A 67 -2.52 0.07 3.94
C ASP A 67 -3.37 -0.45 5.11
N ARG A 68 -3.59 -1.77 5.20
CA ARG A 68 -4.49 -2.41 6.18
C ARG A 68 -3.75 -3.30 7.16
N ASP A 69 -2.67 -3.93 6.73
CA ASP A 69 -1.87 -4.88 7.48
C ASP A 69 -0.61 -4.18 8.05
N GLU A 70 -0.49 -4.19 9.37
CA GLU A 70 0.63 -3.54 10.07
C GLU A 70 1.96 -4.24 9.81
N ALA A 71 1.97 -5.58 9.69
CA ALA A 71 3.21 -6.31 9.44
C ALA A 71 3.74 -6.00 8.04
N GLN A 72 2.86 -5.88 7.05
CA GLN A 72 3.24 -5.47 5.70
C GLN A 72 3.64 -3.98 5.64
N ASN A 73 3.00 -3.12 6.42
CA ASN A 73 3.43 -1.72 6.56
C ASN A 73 4.85 -1.62 7.15
N MET A 74 5.15 -2.43 8.16
CA MET A 74 6.49 -2.51 8.73
C MET A 74 7.52 -3.08 7.73
N GLN A 75 7.15 -4.09 6.92
CA GLN A 75 8.03 -4.58 5.86
C GLN A 75 8.41 -3.49 4.85
N LEU A 76 7.46 -2.62 4.49
CA LEU A 76 7.74 -1.44 3.67
C LEU A 76 8.75 -0.50 4.35
N ILE A 77 8.56 -0.20 5.63
CA ILE A 77 9.45 0.69 6.40
C ILE A 77 10.85 0.10 6.49
N GLU A 78 10.97 -1.18 6.83
CA GLU A 78 12.24 -1.91 6.88
C GLU A 78 12.94 -1.88 5.52
N ARG A 79 12.18 -2.11 4.43
CA ARG A 79 12.72 -2.03 3.08
C ARG A 79 13.27 -0.63 2.75
N MET A 80 12.58 0.43 3.14
CA MET A 80 13.07 1.80 2.95
C MET A 80 14.33 2.09 3.76
N ILE A 81 14.44 1.55 4.99
CA ILE A 81 15.65 1.64 5.81
C ILE A 81 16.81 0.91 5.13
N ASP A 82 16.58 -0.29 4.59
CA ASP A 82 17.59 -1.04 3.82
C ASP A 82 18.04 -0.30 2.55
N LEU A 83 17.16 0.52 1.97
CA LEU A 83 17.47 1.41 0.84
C LEU A 83 18.22 2.69 1.28
N GLY A 84 18.48 2.87 2.57
CA GLY A 84 19.26 3.96 3.14
C GLY A 84 18.45 5.20 3.51
N TYR A 85 17.13 5.07 3.69
CA TYR A 85 16.29 6.15 4.20
C TYR A 85 16.16 6.10 5.73
N ASP A 86 16.30 7.27 6.35
CA ASP A 86 15.86 7.47 7.73
C ASP A 86 14.34 7.67 7.77
N PHE A 87 13.67 7.08 8.76
CA PHE A 87 12.22 7.16 8.93
C PHE A 87 11.84 7.85 10.25
N ASP A 88 10.88 8.76 10.18
CA ASP A 88 10.22 9.37 11.34
C ASP A 88 8.70 9.31 11.19
N LEU A 89 8.02 8.97 12.29
CA LEU A 89 6.56 8.98 12.39
C LEU A 89 6.14 9.75 13.64
N SER A 90 5.41 10.84 13.43
CA SER A 90 4.82 11.65 14.48
C SER A 90 3.30 11.54 14.46
N LEU A 91 2.70 11.14 15.59
CA LEU A 91 1.25 11.07 15.73
C LEU A 91 0.70 12.34 16.38
N LYS A 92 -0.29 12.96 15.74
CA LYS A 92 -1.07 14.08 16.27
C LYS A 92 -2.50 13.62 16.54
N ARG A 93 -3.33 14.54 17.06
CA ARG A 93 -4.70 14.23 17.49
C ARG A 93 -5.59 13.75 16.33
N ASP A 94 -5.36 14.28 15.15
CA ASP A 94 -6.21 14.18 13.96
C ASP A 94 -5.47 13.62 12.74
N HIS A 95 -4.15 13.51 12.80
CA HIS A 95 -3.33 13.02 11.69
C HIS A 95 -2.00 12.43 12.16
N ALA A 96 -1.41 11.61 11.30
CA ALA A 96 -0.03 11.19 11.35
C ALA A 96 0.81 12.01 10.36
N ILE A 97 2.08 12.22 10.72
CA ILE A 97 3.10 12.81 9.85
C ILE A 97 4.18 11.75 9.70
N ALA A 98 4.34 11.20 8.50
CA ALA A 98 5.39 10.25 8.15
C ALA A 98 6.43 10.93 7.27
N ARG A 99 7.72 10.64 7.49
CA ARG A 99 8.83 11.24 6.74
C ARG A 99 9.90 10.20 6.43
N PHE A 100 10.38 10.21 5.19
CA PHE A 100 11.55 9.45 4.76
C PHE A 100 12.61 10.38 4.16
N VAL A 101 13.87 10.21 4.55
CA VAL A 101 14.99 11.08 4.11
C VAL A 101 16.22 10.24 3.74
N ALA A 102 16.80 10.47 2.56
CA ALA A 102 18.06 9.87 2.14
C ALA A 102 18.89 10.84 1.28
N GLY A 103 19.91 11.48 1.87
CA GLY A 103 20.71 12.49 1.19
C GLY A 103 19.86 13.66 0.69
N HIS A 104 19.73 13.81 -0.64
CA HIS A 104 18.89 14.83 -1.28
C HIS A 104 17.46 14.35 -1.58
N ARG A 105 17.11 13.12 -1.20
CA ARG A 105 15.78 12.54 -1.42
C ARG A 105 14.95 12.71 -0.16
N PHE A 106 13.69 13.09 -0.34
CA PHE A 106 12.78 13.40 0.74
C PHE A 106 11.34 13.09 0.33
N GLY A 107 10.59 12.53 1.26
CA GLY A 107 9.15 12.39 1.15
C GLY A 107 8.47 12.58 2.50
N GLN A 108 7.30 13.20 2.49
CA GLN A 108 6.50 13.46 3.67
C GLN A 108 5.01 13.42 3.35
N SER A 109 4.27 12.66 4.14
CA SER A 109 2.81 12.69 4.10
C SER A 109 2.22 13.14 5.42
N LEU A 110 1.10 13.85 5.30
CA LEU A 110 0.15 14.18 6.36
C LEU A 110 -1.15 13.41 6.06
N ASN A 111 -1.43 12.37 6.84
CA ASN A 111 -2.62 11.55 6.63
C ASN A 111 -3.25 11.14 7.97
N PRO A 112 -4.59 11.19 8.14
CA PRO A 112 -5.28 10.62 9.29
C PRO A 112 -4.91 9.18 9.62
N ASP A 113 -4.66 8.36 8.60
CA ASP A 113 -4.21 6.98 8.76
C ASP A 113 -2.68 6.90 8.73
N ARG A 114 -2.09 6.34 9.78
CA ARG A 114 -0.63 6.24 9.92
C ARG A 114 0.03 5.34 8.87
N LYS A 115 -0.67 4.31 8.39
CA LYS A 115 -0.13 3.37 7.41
C LYS A 115 -0.13 4.03 6.05
N LEU A 116 -1.23 4.68 5.68
CA LEU A 116 -1.28 5.49 4.45
C LEU A 116 -0.26 6.62 4.46
N ALA A 117 -0.07 7.31 5.59
CA ALA A 117 1.00 8.32 5.71
C ALA A 117 2.37 7.72 5.36
N ALA A 118 2.70 6.53 5.88
CA ALA A 118 3.97 5.88 5.60
C ALA A 118 4.13 5.50 4.12
N LEU A 119 3.09 4.94 3.49
CA LEU A 119 3.09 4.58 2.07
C LEU A 119 3.31 5.80 1.16
N GLU A 120 2.54 6.86 1.39
CA GLU A 120 2.59 8.10 0.61
C GLU A 120 3.96 8.78 0.74
N ALA A 121 4.48 8.90 1.97
CA ALA A 121 5.79 9.47 2.23
C ALA A 121 6.91 8.65 1.57
N ALA A 122 6.81 7.31 1.60
CA ALA A 122 7.83 6.45 1.01
C ALA A 122 7.86 6.56 -0.53
N LEU A 123 6.69 6.56 -1.17
CA LEU A 123 6.59 6.76 -2.61
C LEU A 123 7.07 8.14 -3.03
N GLU A 124 6.70 9.19 -2.30
CA GLU A 124 7.23 10.54 -2.56
C GLU A 124 8.76 10.57 -2.47
N ALA A 125 9.34 9.94 -1.44
CA ALA A 125 10.79 9.88 -1.26
C ALA A 125 11.48 9.15 -2.42
N VAL A 126 10.96 8.01 -2.86
CA VAL A 126 11.50 7.23 -3.99
C VAL A 126 11.25 7.92 -5.34
N ARG A 127 10.25 8.78 -5.47
CA ARG A 127 9.97 9.55 -6.69
C ARG A 127 10.69 10.90 -6.71
N SER A 128 11.14 11.38 -5.56
CA SER A 128 11.90 12.62 -5.45
C SER A 128 13.19 12.51 -6.28
N ARG A 129 13.38 13.47 -7.19
CA ARG A 129 14.62 13.61 -7.96
C ARG A 129 15.64 14.34 -7.09
N PRO A 130 16.94 13.99 -7.17
CA PRO A 130 17.97 14.85 -6.60
C PRO A 130 17.86 16.23 -7.26
N GLU A 131 17.83 17.30 -6.46
CA GLU A 131 17.97 18.66 -6.97
C GLU A 131 19.23 18.67 -7.84
N SER A 132 19.06 18.98 -9.13
CA SER A 132 20.17 19.04 -10.06
C SER A 132 21.13 20.11 -9.56
N ALA A 133 22.29 19.70 -9.06
CA ALA A 133 23.37 20.59 -8.70
C ALA A 133 23.66 21.50 -9.91
N SER A 134 23.29 22.77 -9.78
CA SER A 134 23.63 23.85 -10.71
C SER A 134 25.04 24.36 -10.41
#